data_AF-A0A8H6A4G4-F1
#
_entry.id   AF-A0A8H6A4G4-F1
#
_cell.length_a   1.000
_cell.length_b   1.000
_cell.length_c   1.000
_cell.angle_alpha   90.00
_cell.angle_beta   90.00
_cell.angle_gamma   90.00
#
_symmetry.space_group_name_H-M   'P 1'
#
loop_
_entity.id
_entity.type
_entity.pdbx_description
1 polymer ?
#
loop_
_entity_poly.entity_id
_entity_poly.type
_entity_poly.pdbx_seq_one_letter_code
_entity_poly.pdbx_strand_id
1 'polypeptide(L)'
;MSPSSSFNYSILSALRQGLAQIGPTIRQILPHGDHGLGTASHLNGEMIIVDGEAYHFNSDNQLHKLEVPVHHDHLILTNPHQEPFLPDHADLTHGTVASSSLEAELSSVSSPRWGNPYSSYRNVSNRNQPTMFGGLLFGFRSLGFSNGFSVAGFHLHFLSDDCNAGGHVTRLEAWDVKLSAAVIKEYRVMIHQEESHEVPIGDRAIKVNTRAAEG
;
A
#
# COMPACT_ATOMS: atom_id res chain seq x y z
N MET A 1 -8.49 -0.05 -16.59
CA MET A 1 -7.15 0.56 -16.80
C MET A 1 -6.27 -0.46 -17.51
N SER A 2 -5.15 -0.09 -18.15
CA SER A 2 -4.25 -1.13 -18.68
C SER A 2 -3.60 -1.91 -17.52
N PRO A 3 -3.24 -3.18 -17.72
CA PRO A 3 -2.65 -4.02 -16.67
C PRO A 3 -1.31 -3.48 -16.16
N SER A 4 -0.53 -2.90 -17.08
CA SER A 4 0.76 -2.24 -16.80
C SER A 4 0.62 -0.80 -16.27
N SER A 5 -0.54 -0.39 -15.74
CA SER A 5 -0.77 0.94 -15.17
C SER A 5 -0.93 0.89 -13.65
N SER A 6 -0.50 1.96 -12.98
CA SER A 6 -0.93 2.28 -11.61
C SER A 6 -1.75 3.58 -11.62
N PHE A 7 -2.73 3.64 -10.73
CA PHE A 7 -3.52 4.83 -10.44
C PHE A 7 -3.26 5.27 -9.01
N ASN A 8 -2.99 6.55 -8.80
CA ASN A 8 -2.74 7.14 -7.50
C ASN A 8 -3.77 8.25 -7.28
N TYR A 9 -4.52 8.18 -6.19
CA TYR A 9 -5.20 9.36 -5.67
C TYR A 9 -4.25 10.13 -4.77
N SER A 10 -4.05 11.41 -5.06
CA SER A 10 -3.03 12.26 -4.44
C SER A 10 -1.61 11.72 -4.62
N ILE A 11 -0.64 12.35 -3.97
CA ILE A 11 0.77 11.97 -3.96
C ILE A 11 1.29 11.93 -2.52
N LEU A 12 2.30 11.10 -2.27
CA LEU A 12 2.90 10.97 -0.95
C LEU A 12 3.37 12.31 -0.35
N SER A 13 3.92 13.21 -1.17
CA SER A 13 4.34 14.54 -0.71
C SER A 13 3.18 15.43 -0.23
N ALA A 14 1.99 15.27 -0.81
CA ALA A 14 0.80 16.03 -0.40
C ALA A 14 0.25 15.48 0.92
N LEU A 15 0.16 14.14 1.02
CA LEU A 15 -0.23 13.44 2.26
C LEU A 15 0.60 13.91 3.45
N ARG A 16 1.92 14.01 3.28
CA ARG A 16 2.85 14.44 4.32
C ARG A 16 2.68 15.86 4.81
N GLN A 17 2.11 16.72 3.99
CA GLN A 17 1.79 18.10 4.37
C GLN A 17 0.39 18.20 4.97
N GLY A 18 -0.30 17.07 5.17
CA GLY A 18 -1.67 17.04 5.64
C GLY A 18 -2.64 17.58 4.58
N LEU A 19 -2.32 17.47 3.30
CA LEU A 19 -3.21 17.82 2.20
C LEU A 19 -3.97 16.58 1.73
N ALA A 20 -5.09 16.81 1.05
CA ALA A 20 -5.97 15.76 0.53
C ALA A 20 -6.56 14.85 1.63
N GLN A 21 -6.84 15.40 2.82
CA GLN A 21 -7.35 14.62 3.97
C GLN A 21 -8.77 14.05 3.80
N ILE A 22 -9.45 14.41 2.70
CA ILE A 22 -10.78 13.92 2.35
C ILE A 22 -10.81 13.72 0.82
N GLY A 23 -10.46 12.52 0.39
CA GLY A 23 -10.50 12.15 -1.02
C GLY A 23 -11.82 11.59 -1.49
N PRO A 24 -11.90 11.07 -2.73
CA PRO A 24 -13.09 10.44 -3.26
C PRO A 24 -13.50 9.22 -2.42
N THR A 25 -14.71 8.72 -2.64
CA THR A 25 -15.17 7.49 -2.00
C THR A 25 -14.52 6.27 -2.66
N ILE A 26 -14.44 5.14 -1.95
CA ILE A 26 -13.97 3.87 -2.54
C ILE A 26 -14.71 3.50 -3.82
N ARG A 27 -16.04 3.69 -3.83
CA ARG A 27 -16.88 3.46 -5.01
C ARG A 27 -16.44 4.27 -6.23
N GLN A 28 -15.93 5.48 -6.03
CA GLN A 28 -15.44 6.34 -7.11
C GLN A 28 -14.05 5.94 -7.60
N ILE A 29 -13.27 5.20 -6.79
CA ILE A 29 -11.90 4.84 -7.12
C ILE A 29 -11.75 3.41 -7.64
N LEU A 30 -12.60 2.46 -7.23
CA LEU A 30 -12.61 1.08 -7.76
C LEU A 30 -12.72 0.98 -9.31
N PRO A 31 -13.33 1.91 -10.06
CA PRO A 31 -13.25 1.91 -11.52
C PRO A 31 -11.81 2.06 -12.08
N HIS A 32 -10.86 2.53 -11.27
CA HIS A 32 -9.47 2.73 -11.65
C HIS A 32 -8.57 1.51 -11.37
N GLY A 33 -9.01 0.57 -10.54
CA GLY A 33 -8.31 -0.69 -10.29
C GLY A 33 -8.97 -1.56 -9.23
N ASP A 34 -8.60 -2.84 -9.20
CA ASP A 34 -9.19 -3.84 -8.30
C ASP A 34 -8.24 -4.31 -7.18
N HIS A 35 -6.96 -3.92 -7.23
CA HIS A 35 -5.99 -4.18 -6.16
C HIS A 35 -5.26 -2.92 -5.75
N GLY A 36 -5.03 -2.73 -4.46
CA GLY A 36 -4.37 -1.52 -3.98
C GLY A 36 -4.13 -1.44 -2.50
N LEU A 37 -3.45 -0.36 -2.12
CA LEU A 37 -3.16 -0.01 -0.73
C LEU A 37 -3.17 1.50 -0.53
N GLY A 38 -3.41 1.93 0.70
CA GLY A 38 -3.51 3.35 1.04
C GLY A 38 -3.96 3.57 2.48
N THR A 39 -4.48 4.75 2.78
CA THR A 39 -4.95 5.14 4.12
C THR A 39 -6.31 5.83 4.05
N ALA A 40 -7.14 5.60 5.06
CA ALA A 40 -8.43 6.28 5.18
C ALA A 40 -8.26 7.76 5.57
N SER A 41 -9.35 8.53 5.51
CA SER A 41 -9.34 9.97 5.78
C SER A 41 -8.66 10.33 7.10
N HIS A 42 -7.90 11.41 7.12
CA HIS A 42 -7.17 11.91 8.31
C HIS A 42 -6.18 10.87 8.86
N LEU A 43 -5.54 10.11 7.97
CA LEU A 43 -4.57 9.07 8.28
C LEU A 43 -5.14 8.01 9.23
N ASN A 44 -6.45 7.74 9.14
CA ASN A 44 -7.11 6.83 10.06
C ASN A 44 -6.85 5.37 9.67
N GLY A 45 -5.62 4.90 9.86
CA GLY A 45 -5.24 3.52 9.62
C GLY A 45 -5.19 3.12 8.14
N GLU A 46 -5.04 1.83 7.90
CA GLU A 46 -4.59 1.29 6.61
C GLU A 46 -5.74 0.73 5.79
N MET A 47 -5.66 0.94 4.48
CA MET A 47 -6.58 0.40 3.50
C MET A 47 -5.89 -0.63 2.63
N ILE A 48 -6.61 -1.71 2.35
CA ILE A 48 -6.19 -2.78 1.46
C ILE A 48 -7.35 -3.07 0.52
N ILE A 49 -7.09 -3.15 -0.77
CA ILE A 49 -8.08 -3.50 -1.78
C ILE A 49 -7.59 -4.73 -2.51
N VAL A 50 -8.43 -5.76 -2.58
CA VAL A 50 -8.14 -7.06 -3.20
C VAL A 50 -9.40 -7.52 -3.91
N ASP A 51 -9.28 -7.91 -5.18
CA ASP A 51 -10.40 -8.34 -6.01
C ASP A 51 -11.61 -7.39 -5.99
N GLY A 52 -11.34 -6.08 -5.89
CA GLY A 52 -12.35 -5.02 -5.84
C GLY A 52 -13.03 -4.85 -4.46
N GLU A 53 -12.66 -5.66 -3.48
CA GLU A 53 -13.13 -5.58 -2.10
C GLU A 53 -12.18 -4.73 -1.27
N ALA A 54 -12.73 -3.77 -0.52
CA ALA A 54 -11.94 -2.86 0.30
C ALA A 54 -12.02 -3.22 1.78
N TYR A 55 -10.85 -3.27 2.41
CA TYR A 55 -10.64 -3.59 3.80
C TYR A 55 -9.96 -2.42 4.49
N HIS A 56 -10.40 -2.10 5.70
CA HIS A 56 -9.87 -1.01 6.50
C HIS A 56 -9.46 -1.51 7.87
N PHE A 57 -8.16 -1.41 8.16
CA PHE A 57 -7.61 -1.56 9.50
C PHE A 57 -7.55 -0.19 10.15
N ASN A 58 -8.45 0.08 11.09
CA ASN A 58 -8.45 1.35 11.80
C ASN A 58 -7.24 1.49 12.75
N SER A 59 -7.06 2.67 13.34
CA SER A 59 -5.99 2.93 14.31
C SER A 59 -6.02 2.04 15.57
N ASP A 60 -7.14 1.37 15.84
CA ASP A 60 -7.30 0.40 16.92
C ASP A 60 -7.01 -1.06 16.47
N ASN A 61 -6.49 -1.26 15.26
CA ASN A 61 -6.24 -2.56 14.61
C ASN A 61 -7.49 -3.44 14.45
N GLN A 62 -8.67 -2.82 14.32
CA GLN A 62 -9.89 -3.53 13.99
C GLN A 62 -10.10 -3.51 12.48
N LEU A 63 -10.37 -4.68 11.90
CA LEU A 63 -10.72 -4.79 10.49
C LEU A 63 -12.19 -4.50 10.26
N HIS A 64 -12.45 -3.66 9.27
CA HIS A 64 -13.77 -3.39 8.73
C HIS A 64 -13.74 -3.67 7.23
N LYS A 65 -14.59 -4.60 6.75
CA LYS A 65 -14.89 -4.67 5.32
C LYS A 65 -15.73 -3.43 4.97
N LEU A 66 -15.27 -2.65 4.01
CA LEU A 66 -15.88 -1.37 3.69
C LEU A 66 -17.09 -1.55 2.75
N GLU A 67 -18.29 -1.55 3.32
CA GLU A 67 -19.56 -1.54 2.57
C GLU A 67 -20.08 -0.11 2.29
N VAL A 68 -19.58 0.88 3.04
CA VAL A 68 -20.02 2.28 3.01
C VAL A 68 -18.98 3.18 2.31
N PRO A 69 -19.40 4.32 1.75
CA PRO A 69 -18.47 5.27 1.14
C PRO A 69 -17.51 5.82 2.19
N VAL A 70 -16.28 5.30 2.21
CA VAL A 70 -15.17 5.84 2.99
C VAL A 70 -14.33 6.73 2.09
N HIS A 71 -14.12 7.96 2.55
CA HIS A 71 -13.16 8.89 1.99
C HIS A 71 -11.74 8.47 2.42
N HIS A 72 -10.73 8.71 1.59
CA HIS A 72 -9.33 8.31 1.84
C HIS A 72 -8.37 9.45 1.53
N ASP A 73 -7.18 9.45 2.14
CA ASP A 73 -6.21 10.52 1.88
C ASP A 73 -5.32 10.23 0.68
N HIS A 74 -4.92 8.96 0.58
CA HIS A 74 -3.99 8.49 -0.44
C HIS A 74 -4.28 7.02 -0.72
N LEU A 75 -4.34 6.65 -2.00
CA LEU A 75 -4.60 5.29 -2.43
C LEU A 75 -3.89 5.01 -3.74
N ILE A 76 -3.24 3.86 -3.83
CA ILE A 76 -2.58 3.36 -5.03
C ILE A 76 -3.32 2.10 -5.49
N LEU A 77 -3.79 2.10 -6.73
CA LEU A 77 -4.53 1.00 -7.36
C LEU A 77 -3.83 0.48 -8.62
N THR A 78 -4.03 -0.80 -8.93
CA THR A 78 -3.63 -1.46 -10.19
C THR A 78 -4.56 -2.64 -10.50
N ASN A 79 -4.34 -3.29 -11.65
CA ASN A 79 -5.06 -4.48 -12.11
C ASN A 79 -4.05 -5.62 -12.37
N PRO A 80 -3.54 -6.30 -11.33
CA PRO A 80 -2.40 -7.19 -11.44
C PRO A 80 -2.71 -8.44 -12.26
N HIS A 81 -3.95 -8.94 -12.20
CA HIS A 81 -4.40 -10.20 -12.83
C HIS A 81 -4.49 -10.17 -14.36
N GLN A 82 -4.15 -9.04 -15.00
CA GLN A 82 -4.24 -8.88 -16.44
C GLN A 82 -2.87 -8.94 -17.16
N GLU A 83 -1.77 -9.22 -16.45
CA GLU A 83 -0.46 -9.59 -17.02
C GLU A 83 -0.07 -11.01 -16.56
N PRO A 84 0.74 -11.74 -17.33
CA PRO A 84 1.37 -12.95 -16.82
C PRO A 84 2.33 -12.58 -15.69
N PHE A 85 2.06 -13.10 -14.50
CA PHE A 85 2.95 -12.96 -13.36
C PHE A 85 4.35 -13.52 -13.68
N LEU A 86 5.39 -12.81 -13.26
CA LEU A 86 6.76 -13.31 -13.36
C LEU A 86 6.89 -14.67 -12.63
N PRO A 87 7.69 -15.63 -13.14
CA PRO A 87 7.86 -16.93 -12.50
C PRO A 87 8.42 -16.81 -11.08
N ASP A 88 8.15 -17.82 -10.22
CA ASP A 88 8.39 -17.93 -8.76
C ASP A 88 9.80 -17.55 -8.23
N HIS A 89 10.74 -17.14 -9.08
CA HIS A 89 12.13 -16.78 -8.74
C HIS A 89 12.61 -15.50 -9.42
N ALA A 90 11.73 -14.61 -9.85
CA ALA A 90 12.14 -13.34 -10.41
C ALA A 90 12.90 -12.50 -9.37
N ASP A 91 14.17 -12.20 -9.66
CA ASP A 91 14.97 -11.30 -8.85
C ASP A 91 14.44 -9.87 -8.99
N LEU A 92 13.54 -9.49 -8.07
CA LEU A 92 13.00 -8.14 -7.97
C LEU A 92 14.01 -7.14 -7.37
N THR A 93 15.21 -7.59 -6.98
CA THR A 93 16.24 -6.75 -6.36
C THR A 93 17.20 -6.16 -7.39
N HIS A 94 17.51 -6.87 -8.49
CA HIS A 94 18.55 -6.45 -9.44
C HIS A 94 18.14 -6.28 -10.92
N GLY A 95 16.85 -6.43 -11.28
CA GLY A 95 16.44 -6.36 -12.68
C GLY A 95 15.25 -5.44 -12.96
N THR A 96 15.45 -4.52 -13.90
CA THR A 96 14.44 -3.77 -14.68
C THR A 96 13.98 -2.43 -14.10
N VAL A 97 14.03 -1.42 -14.98
CA VAL A 97 13.78 0.02 -14.83
C VAL A 97 12.29 0.35 -14.56
N ALA A 98 11.55 -0.57 -13.98
CA ALA A 98 10.12 -0.45 -13.80
C ALA A 98 9.71 -0.63 -12.35
N SER A 99 8.70 0.14 -11.94
CA SER A 99 7.98 -0.14 -10.72
C SER A 99 7.13 -1.39 -10.92
N SER A 100 6.77 -2.07 -9.83
CA SER A 100 6.02 -3.32 -9.91
C SER A 100 4.92 -3.34 -8.87
N SER A 101 3.79 -3.96 -9.21
CA SER A 101 2.91 -4.52 -8.20
C SER A 101 3.41 -5.91 -7.83
N LEU A 102 3.29 -6.25 -6.55
CA LEU A 102 3.68 -7.53 -5.99
C LEU A 102 2.49 -8.10 -5.25
N GLU A 103 2.29 -9.39 -5.40
CA GLU A 103 1.31 -10.16 -4.67
C GLU A 103 1.93 -11.49 -4.25
N ALA A 104 1.70 -11.89 -3.01
CA ALA A 104 2.18 -13.16 -2.52
C ALA A 104 1.13 -13.86 -1.65
N GLU A 105 0.86 -15.12 -1.99
CA GLU A 105 0.11 -16.04 -1.15
C GLU A 105 1.08 -16.67 -0.14
N LEU A 106 0.78 -16.51 1.14
CA LEU A 106 1.60 -16.99 2.24
C LEU A 106 0.84 -18.09 2.97
N SER A 107 1.44 -19.28 3.07
CA SER A 107 0.85 -20.34 3.91
C SER A 107 1.12 -20.08 5.39
N SER A 108 2.20 -19.35 5.70
CA SER A 108 2.50 -18.92 7.06
C SER A 108 3.37 -17.67 7.15
N VAL A 109 3.05 -16.83 8.13
CA VAL A 109 3.77 -15.59 8.47
C VAL A 109 3.98 -15.51 9.97
N SER A 110 5.19 -15.14 10.41
CA SER A 110 5.46 -14.85 11.83
C SER A 110 5.54 -13.36 12.11
N SER A 111 4.67 -12.88 13.01
CA SER A 111 4.69 -11.57 13.68
C SER A 111 5.17 -10.37 12.85
N PRO A 112 4.34 -9.86 11.93
CA PRO A 112 4.63 -8.60 11.27
C PRO A 112 4.59 -7.44 12.26
N ARG A 113 5.48 -6.47 12.11
CA ARG A 113 5.38 -5.21 12.85
C ARG A 113 4.39 -4.29 12.13
N TRP A 114 3.19 -4.21 12.69
CA TRP A 114 2.12 -3.30 12.26
C TRP A 114 2.34 -1.91 12.86
N GLY A 115 2.11 -0.88 12.06
CA GLY A 115 2.09 0.49 12.53
C GLY A 115 1.71 1.42 11.40
N ASN A 116 0.83 2.37 11.70
CA ASN A 116 0.59 3.48 10.77
C ASN A 116 1.86 4.34 10.70
N PRO A 117 2.47 4.50 9.52
CA PRO A 117 3.75 5.20 9.33
C PRO A 117 3.70 6.68 9.74
N TYR A 118 2.49 7.25 9.84
CA TYR A 118 2.23 8.65 10.18
C TYR A 118 1.62 8.86 11.57
N SER A 119 1.35 7.80 12.33
CA SER A 119 0.84 7.90 13.70
C SER A 119 1.91 7.49 14.71
N SER A 120 2.14 8.31 15.74
CA SER A 120 3.03 7.97 16.87
C SER A 120 2.45 6.90 17.81
N TYR A 121 1.44 6.14 17.37
CA TYR A 121 0.74 5.20 18.22
C TYR A 121 1.36 3.80 18.20
N ARG A 122 1.76 3.41 19.42
CA ARG A 122 2.16 2.11 19.95
C ARG A 122 1.86 0.91 19.04
N ASN A 123 2.96 0.27 18.63
CA ASN A 123 3.08 -1.17 18.42
C ASN A 123 2.18 -1.94 19.41
N VAL A 124 1.06 -2.49 18.95
CA VAL A 124 0.38 -3.58 19.66
C VAL A 124 1.01 -4.88 19.19
N SER A 125 2.30 -5.06 19.50
CA SER A 125 2.97 -6.37 19.39
C SER A 125 3.43 -6.81 20.78
N ASN A 126 2.52 -6.77 21.76
CA ASN A 126 2.73 -7.47 23.02
C ASN A 126 2.30 -8.94 22.87
N ARG A 127 2.96 -9.67 21.98
CA ARG A 127 2.93 -11.13 21.95
C ARG A 127 4.36 -11.63 21.72
N ASN A 128 5.01 -12.06 22.81
CA ASN A 128 6.31 -12.72 22.81
C ASN A 128 6.29 -14.11 22.13
N GLN A 129 5.33 -14.38 21.24
CA GLN A 129 5.22 -15.61 20.49
C GLN A 129 4.78 -15.29 19.05
N PRO A 130 5.50 -15.81 18.04
CA PRO A 130 5.05 -15.73 16.66
C PRO A 130 3.69 -16.40 16.53
N THR A 131 2.68 -15.64 16.12
CA THR A 131 1.40 -16.23 15.72
C THR A 131 1.46 -16.44 14.21
N MET A 132 1.16 -17.66 13.77
CA MET A 132 1.22 -18.06 12.37
C MET A 132 -0.13 -17.81 11.71
N PHE A 133 -0.14 -17.05 10.63
CA PHE A 133 -1.31 -16.81 9.81
C PHE A 133 -0.99 -17.07 8.34
N GLY A 134 -1.92 -17.66 7.61
CA GLY A 134 -1.95 -17.59 6.15
C GLY A 134 -2.55 -16.26 5.70
N GLY A 135 -2.25 -15.83 4.48
CA GLY A 135 -2.81 -14.60 3.95
C GLY A 135 -2.19 -14.10 2.65
N LEU A 136 -2.64 -12.90 2.28
CA LEU A 136 -2.18 -12.17 1.12
C LEU A 136 -1.26 -11.03 1.53
N LEU A 137 -0.07 -10.98 0.94
CA LEU A 137 0.81 -9.81 0.97
C LEU A 137 0.72 -9.11 -0.38
N PHE A 138 0.30 -7.84 -0.38
CA PHE A 138 0.15 -7.06 -1.60
C PHE A 138 0.86 -5.71 -1.49
N GLY A 139 1.45 -5.23 -2.57
CA GLY A 139 1.84 -3.84 -2.65
C GLY A 139 2.70 -3.48 -3.84
N PHE A 140 3.53 -2.46 -3.69
CA PHE A 140 4.28 -1.86 -4.78
C PHE A 140 5.77 -1.80 -4.46
N ARG A 141 6.60 -2.10 -5.47
CA ARG A 141 8.01 -1.71 -5.49
C ARG A 141 8.16 -0.49 -6.39
N SER A 142 8.45 0.68 -5.82
CA SER A 142 8.64 1.91 -6.60
C SER A 142 10.11 2.31 -6.67
N LEU A 143 10.56 2.75 -7.84
CA LEU A 143 11.94 3.16 -8.05
C LEU A 143 12.26 4.51 -7.40
N GLY A 144 13.54 4.76 -7.11
CA GLY A 144 13.98 5.94 -6.36
C GLY A 144 13.61 7.30 -6.99
N PHE A 145 13.34 7.36 -8.31
CA PHE A 145 12.89 8.58 -8.97
C PHE A 145 11.42 8.93 -8.67
N SER A 146 10.60 7.93 -8.32
CA SER A 146 9.17 8.10 -8.02
C SER A 146 8.91 8.62 -6.60
N ASN A 147 9.98 8.86 -5.83
CA ASN A 147 9.89 9.37 -4.47
C ASN A 147 9.15 10.72 -4.46
N GLY A 148 8.14 10.83 -3.60
CA GLY A 148 7.25 11.99 -3.49
C GLY A 148 5.93 11.83 -4.26
N PHE A 149 5.90 11.07 -5.35
CA PHE A 149 4.67 10.52 -5.92
C PHE A 149 4.20 9.32 -5.12
N SER A 150 5.12 8.40 -4.83
CA SER A 150 4.91 7.16 -4.08
C SER A 150 6.07 6.90 -3.11
N VAL A 151 6.00 5.80 -2.37
CA VAL A 151 7.05 5.30 -1.47
C VAL A 151 8.12 4.59 -2.29
N ALA A 152 9.34 5.11 -2.28
CA ALA A 152 10.47 4.46 -2.93
C ALA A 152 10.92 3.22 -2.15
N GLY A 153 11.17 2.12 -2.86
CA GLY A 153 11.38 0.81 -2.24
C GLY A 153 10.08 0.01 -2.20
N PHE A 154 9.94 -0.87 -1.21
CA PHE A 154 8.75 -1.67 -1.02
C PHE A 154 7.75 -0.94 -0.12
N HIS A 155 6.50 -0.88 -0.57
CA HIS A 155 5.35 -0.48 0.23
C HIS A 155 4.37 -1.63 0.17
N LEU A 156 4.22 -2.35 1.28
CA LEU A 156 3.53 -3.63 1.34
C LEU A 156 2.49 -3.61 2.46
N HIS A 157 1.29 -4.08 2.17
CA HIS A 157 0.24 -4.34 3.13
C HIS A 157 -0.04 -5.85 3.18
N PHE A 158 -0.51 -6.35 4.32
CA PHE A 158 -0.90 -7.76 4.51
C PHE A 158 -2.35 -7.87 4.97
N LEU A 159 -3.03 -8.92 4.53
CA LEU A 159 -4.36 -9.32 4.98
C LEU A 159 -4.36 -10.83 5.25
N SER A 160 -4.72 -11.25 6.47
CA SER A 160 -4.85 -12.67 6.80
C SER A 160 -6.07 -13.31 6.15
N ASP A 161 -6.01 -14.61 5.88
CA ASP A 161 -7.11 -15.37 5.24
C ASP A 161 -8.43 -15.25 5.99
N ASP A 162 -8.36 -15.19 7.32
CA ASP A 162 -9.52 -15.07 8.21
C ASP A 162 -10.00 -13.63 8.39
N CYS A 163 -9.35 -12.66 7.73
CA CYS A 163 -9.67 -11.25 7.82
C CYS A 163 -9.67 -10.72 9.28
N ASN A 164 -8.75 -11.21 10.13
CA ASN A 164 -8.62 -10.74 11.52
C ASN A 164 -7.29 -10.05 11.81
N ALA A 165 -6.32 -10.13 10.89
CA ALA A 165 -5.01 -9.50 11.03
C ALA A 165 -4.56 -8.88 9.71
N GLY A 166 -3.83 -7.78 9.79
CA GLY A 166 -3.33 -7.09 8.61
C GLY A 166 -2.84 -5.67 8.87
N GLY A 167 -2.60 -4.96 7.78
CA GLY A 167 -2.11 -3.58 7.77
C GLY A 167 -0.76 -3.41 7.08
N HIS A 168 -0.13 -2.27 7.31
CA HIS A 168 1.15 -1.89 6.73
C HIS A 168 2.31 -2.75 7.29
N VAL A 169 3.15 -3.27 6.39
CA VAL A 169 4.21 -4.23 6.71
C VAL A 169 5.57 -3.54 6.75
N THR A 170 6.14 -3.41 7.95
CA THR A 170 7.51 -2.90 8.14
C THR A 170 8.56 -4.00 8.26
N ARG A 171 8.14 -5.19 8.66
CA ARG A 171 8.96 -6.40 8.75
C ARG A 171 8.07 -7.62 8.63
N LEU A 172 8.53 -8.63 7.89
CA LEU A 172 7.88 -9.92 7.78
C LEU A 172 8.92 -11.04 7.71
N GLU A 173 8.54 -12.20 8.23
CA GLU A 173 9.22 -13.48 8.02
C GLU A 173 8.12 -14.46 7.57
N ALA A 174 8.32 -15.08 6.41
CA ALA A 174 7.31 -15.91 5.76
C ALA A 174 7.91 -17.17 5.14
N TRP A 175 7.10 -18.22 5.06
CA TRP A 175 7.46 -19.52 4.50
C TRP A 175 6.36 -19.99 3.54
N ASP A 176 6.73 -20.88 2.62
CA ASP A 176 5.82 -21.45 1.61
C ASP A 176 5.06 -20.35 0.86
N VAL A 177 5.86 -19.49 0.21
CA VAL A 177 5.43 -18.28 -0.49
C VAL A 177 5.30 -18.57 -1.98
N LYS A 178 4.15 -18.23 -2.55
CA LYS A 178 4.02 -18.06 -4.00
C LYS A 178 4.06 -16.57 -4.30
N LEU A 179 5.03 -16.13 -5.10
CA LEU A 179 5.23 -14.73 -5.40
C LEU A 179 4.89 -14.45 -6.85
N SER A 180 4.14 -13.37 -7.05
CA SER A 180 3.69 -12.94 -8.35
C SER A 180 3.95 -11.42 -8.46
N ALA A 181 4.38 -10.96 -9.64
CA ALA A 181 4.62 -9.54 -9.88
C ALA A 181 4.25 -9.12 -11.29
N ALA A 182 3.72 -7.89 -11.42
CA ALA A 182 3.42 -7.25 -12.70
C ALA A 182 4.21 -5.95 -12.86
N VAL A 183 4.63 -5.65 -14.09
CA VAL A 183 5.46 -4.49 -14.42
C VAL A 183 4.59 -3.26 -14.70
N ILE A 184 4.77 -2.20 -13.91
CA ILE A 184 4.10 -0.92 -14.09
C ILE A 184 4.92 -0.02 -15.01
N LYS A 185 4.30 0.38 -16.12
CA LYS A 185 4.87 1.24 -17.16
C LYS A 185 4.21 2.62 -17.22
N GLU A 186 3.02 2.76 -16.65
CA GLU A 186 2.24 4.00 -16.67
C GLU A 186 1.79 4.38 -15.24
N TYR A 187 1.94 5.65 -14.90
CA TYR A 187 1.42 6.24 -13.68
C TYR A 187 0.31 7.24 -14.03
N ARG A 188 -0.89 7.00 -13.54
CA ARG A 188 -1.98 7.99 -13.53
C ARG A 188 -2.11 8.56 -12.14
N VAL A 189 -2.16 9.88 -12.05
CA VAL A 189 -2.34 10.57 -10.78
C VAL A 189 -3.57 11.44 -10.86
N MET A 190 -4.51 11.22 -9.94
CA MET A 190 -5.61 12.13 -9.68
C MET A 190 -5.17 13.07 -8.56
N ILE A 191 -4.92 14.33 -8.93
CA ILE A 191 -4.55 15.36 -7.96
C ILE A 191 -5.81 15.88 -7.28
N HIS A 192 -5.78 15.94 -5.96
CA HIS A 192 -6.83 16.60 -5.18
C HIS A 192 -6.86 18.09 -5.51
N GLN A 193 -8.04 18.62 -5.85
CA GLN A 193 -8.19 20.05 -6.08
C GLN A 193 -8.46 20.76 -4.76
N GLU A 194 -7.41 21.32 -4.17
CA GLU A 194 -7.50 22.35 -3.14
C GLU A 194 -6.82 23.64 -3.60
N GLU A 195 -7.24 24.79 -3.07
CA GLU A 195 -6.72 26.10 -3.48
C GLU A 195 -5.21 26.23 -3.23
N SER A 196 -4.48 26.74 -4.23
CA SER A 196 -3.11 27.29 -4.19
C SER A 196 -2.18 26.80 -3.05
N HIS A 197 -1.75 25.54 -3.09
CA HIS A 197 -0.65 25.03 -2.26
C HIS A 197 0.48 24.50 -3.14
N GLU A 198 1.70 25.00 -2.91
CA GLU A 198 2.91 24.47 -3.56
C GLU A 198 3.49 23.32 -2.73
N VAL A 199 3.52 22.13 -3.31
CA VAL A 199 4.05 20.92 -2.68
C VAL A 199 5.31 20.47 -3.40
N PRO A 200 6.50 20.46 -2.74
CA PRO A 200 7.70 19.92 -3.34
C PRO A 200 7.58 18.40 -3.53
N ILE A 201 7.73 17.94 -4.76
CA ILE A 201 7.61 16.52 -5.13
C ILE A 201 8.96 15.78 -4.93
N GLY A 202 10.08 16.49 -4.73
CA GLY A 202 11.38 15.85 -4.51
C GLY A 202 12.34 16.72 -3.71
N ASP A 203 12.71 16.24 -2.52
CA ASP A 203 13.80 16.82 -1.72
C ASP A 203 14.52 15.72 -0.90
N ARG A 204 15.78 15.95 -0.53
CA ARG A 204 16.56 15.09 0.37
C ARG A 204 15.87 14.89 1.71
N ALA A 205 15.19 15.91 2.23
CA ALA A 205 14.40 15.81 3.46
C ALA A 205 13.25 14.79 3.33
N ILE A 206 12.62 14.71 2.15
CA ILE A 206 11.54 13.75 1.86
C ILE A 206 12.07 12.31 1.89
N LYS A 207 13.27 12.05 1.34
CA LYS A 207 13.88 10.70 1.37
C LYS A 207 14.15 10.17 2.77
N VAL A 208 14.64 11.03 3.68
CA VAL A 208 14.96 10.64 5.06
C VAL A 208 13.69 10.34 5.84
N ASN A 209 12.65 11.16 5.68
CA ASN A 209 11.37 10.94 6.35
C ASN A 209 10.57 9.76 5.77
N THR A 210 10.75 9.37 4.49
CA THR A 210 10.12 8.15 3.94
C THR A 210 10.61 6.88 4.60
N ARG A 211 11.92 6.71 4.75
CA ARG A 211 12.45 5.54 5.47
C ARG A 211 12.05 5.52 6.93
N ALA A 212 11.94 6.68 7.58
CA ALA A 212 11.53 6.74 8.98
C ALA A 212 10.06 6.35 9.19
N ALA A 213 9.18 6.69 8.24
CA ALA A 213 7.75 6.39 8.31
C ALA A 213 7.46 4.95 7.84
N GLU A 214 8.00 4.55 6.69
CA GLU A 214 7.67 3.30 5.99
C GLU A 214 8.62 2.12 6.33
N GLY A 215 9.68 2.36 7.11
CA GLY A 215 10.69 1.36 7.50
C GLY A 215 12.06 1.51 6.82
#